data_AF-A0AAV4Z775-F1
#
_entry.id   AF-A0AAV4Z775-F1
#
_cell.length_a   1.000
_cell.length_b   1.000
_cell.length_c   1.000
_cell.angle_alpha   90.00
_cell.angle_beta   90.00
_cell.angle_gamma   90.00
#
_symmetry.space_group_name_H-M   'P 1'
#
loop_
_entity.id
_entity.type
_entity.pdbx_description
1 polymer ?
#
loop_
_entity_poly.entity_id
_entity_poly.type
_entity_poly.pdbx_seq_one_letter_code
_entity_poly.pdbx_strand_id
1 'polypeptide(L)'
;MDNWKDGVDPELFNADFRPQDDVVIVSDIEAINPRGGKLTLKKGSFFKVRMMGGFLFCRPKGGGKYDEIAVPPAEFRHVQFLQLKVVPVD
;
A
#
# COMPACT_ATOMS: atom_id res chain seq x y z
N MET A 1 -22.58 1.44 10.18
CA MET A 1 -21.52 0.78 9.39
C MET A 1 -20.54 1.88 9.04
N ASP A 2 -19.34 1.85 9.62
CA ASP A 2 -18.25 2.70 9.15
C ASP A 2 -18.02 2.40 7.68
N ASN A 3 -18.12 3.42 6.83
CA ASN A 3 -17.83 3.28 5.42
C ASN A 3 -16.31 3.07 5.32
N TRP A 4 -15.86 1.90 4.88
CA TRP A 4 -14.42 1.56 4.83
C TRP A 4 -13.60 2.53 3.95
N LYS A 5 -14.28 3.33 3.11
CA LYS A 5 -13.70 4.38 2.28
C LYS A 5 -13.40 5.67 3.07
N ASP A 6 -13.94 5.83 4.27
CA ASP A 6 -13.71 7.02 5.08
C ASP A 6 -12.25 7.05 5.54
N GLY A 7 -11.53 8.11 5.17
CA GLY A 7 -10.09 8.24 5.44
C GLY A 7 -9.18 7.44 4.50
N VAL A 8 -9.72 6.84 3.43
CA VAL A 8 -8.93 6.21 2.36
C VAL A 8 -8.59 7.25 1.31
N ASP A 9 -7.31 7.31 0.93
CA ASP A 9 -6.87 8.13 -0.19
C ASP A 9 -7.45 7.59 -1.51
N PRO A 10 -8.30 8.36 -2.24
CA PRO A 10 -8.89 7.88 -3.48
C PRO A 10 -7.85 7.62 -4.58
N GLU A 11 -6.65 8.20 -4.49
CA GLU A 11 -5.58 7.92 -5.45
C GLU A 11 -5.10 6.46 -5.40
N LEU A 12 -5.31 5.76 -4.27
CA LEU A 12 -4.94 4.35 -4.13
C LEU A 12 -5.66 3.48 -5.15
N PHE A 13 -6.89 3.83 -5.52
CA PHE A 13 -7.68 3.08 -6.52
C PHE A 13 -7.12 3.19 -7.94
N ASN A 14 -6.23 4.15 -8.19
CA ASN A 14 -5.58 4.36 -9.48
C ASN A 14 -4.11 3.92 -9.49
N ALA A 15 -3.61 3.33 -8.40
CA ALA A 15 -2.23 2.88 -8.30
C ALA A 15 -1.94 1.72 -9.26
N ASP A 16 -0.81 1.76 -9.96
CA ASP A 16 -0.40 0.73 -10.93
C ASP A 16 1.13 0.55 -10.98
N PHE A 17 1.76 0.48 -9.80
CA PHE A 17 3.22 0.36 -9.63
C PHE A 17 4.05 1.45 -10.33
N ARG A 18 3.49 2.65 -10.50
CA ARG A 18 4.23 3.77 -11.10
C ARG A 18 5.31 4.28 -10.15
N PRO A 19 6.30 5.04 -10.64
CA PRO A 19 7.33 5.64 -9.78
C PRO A 19 6.73 6.46 -8.62
N GLN A 20 5.61 7.16 -8.83
CA GLN A 20 4.93 7.92 -7.77
C GLN A 20 4.06 7.08 -6.83
N ASP A 21 3.80 5.81 -7.13
CA ASP A 21 2.92 4.95 -6.33
C ASP A 21 3.69 4.26 -5.18
N ASP A 22 4.69 4.92 -4.62
CA ASP A 22 5.36 4.50 -3.41
C ASP A 22 4.48 4.90 -2.21
N VAL A 23 4.23 3.95 -1.30
CA VAL A 23 3.42 4.16 -0.09
C VAL A 23 4.19 3.78 1.16
N VAL A 24 3.71 4.31 2.29
CA VAL A 24 4.10 3.90 3.63
C VAL A 24 2.89 3.35 4.39
N ILE A 25 3.14 2.31 5.17
CA ILE A 25 2.17 1.76 6.11
C ILE A 25 2.20 2.58 7.40
N VAL A 26 1.10 3.24 7.78
CA VAL A 26 1.08 4.20 8.92
C VAL A 26 0.72 3.56 10.27
N SER A 27 0.25 2.30 10.28
CA SER A 27 0.04 1.46 11.46
C SER A 27 0.24 -0.02 11.14
N ASP A 28 0.46 -0.87 12.14
CA ASP A 28 0.51 -2.33 11.90
C ASP A 28 -0.82 -2.82 11.32
N ILE A 29 -0.76 -3.58 10.21
CA ILE A 29 -1.95 -4.11 9.52
C ILE A 29 -1.82 -5.61 9.21
N GLU A 30 -2.96 -6.29 9.09
CA GLU A 30 -3.01 -7.66 8.60
C GLU A 30 -3.06 -7.68 7.07
N ALA A 31 -2.17 -8.44 6.45
CA ALA A 31 -2.08 -8.59 5.01
C ALA A 31 -1.97 -10.07 4.63
N ILE A 32 -2.05 -10.35 3.34
CA ILE A 32 -2.01 -11.70 2.77
C ILE A 32 -0.69 -11.86 2.01
N ASN A 33 0.09 -12.86 2.39
CA ASN A 33 1.37 -13.17 1.76
C ASN A 33 1.15 -13.78 0.36
N PRO A 34 2.20 -13.84 -0.49
CA PRO A 34 2.08 -14.39 -1.84
C PRO A 34 1.60 -15.86 -1.90
N ARG A 35 1.67 -16.59 -0.78
CA ARG A 35 1.23 -17.98 -0.62
C ARG A 35 -0.18 -18.10 -0.01
N GLY A 36 -0.90 -16.99 0.17
CA GLY A 36 -2.25 -16.94 0.73
C GLY A 36 -2.33 -17.00 2.27
N GLY A 37 -1.19 -17.00 2.97
CA GLY A 37 -1.15 -16.97 4.43
C GLY A 37 -1.24 -15.54 4.98
N LYS A 38 -1.68 -15.39 6.23
CA LYS A 38 -1.68 -14.09 6.91
C LYS A 38 -0.26 -13.64 7.27
N LEU A 39 0.00 -12.35 7.18
CA LEU A 39 1.22 -11.71 7.66
C LEU A 39 0.90 -10.33 8.23
N THR A 40 1.77 -9.82 9.11
CA THR A 40 1.64 -8.45 9.62
C THR A 40 2.60 -7.51 8.90
N LEU A 41 2.09 -6.49 8.23
CA LEU A 41 2.91 -5.39 7.72
C LEU A 41 3.12 -4.40 8.85
N LYS A 42 4.38 -4.05 9.11
CA LYS A 42 4.74 -3.16 10.21
C LYS A 42 4.58 -1.71 9.82
N LYS A 43 4.18 -0.87 10.78
CA LYS A 43 4.23 0.58 10.66
C LYS A 43 5.61 1.03 10.18
N GLY A 44 5.64 1.95 9.23
CA GLY A 44 6.85 2.49 8.61
C GLY A 44 7.41 1.64 7.47
N SER A 45 6.78 0.51 7.12
CA SER A 45 7.19 -0.27 5.94
C SER A 45 6.83 0.48 4.64
N PHE A 46 7.71 0.39 3.65
CA PHE A 46 7.58 1.07 2.36
C PHE A 46 7.40 0.06 1.21
N PHE A 47 6.46 0.35 0.32
CA PHE A 47 6.13 -0.52 -0.80
C PHE A 47 5.79 0.28 -2.05
N LYS A 48 6.04 -0.30 -3.22
CA LYS A 48 5.30 0.07 -4.43
C LYS A 48 3.96 -0.61 -4.42
N VAL A 49 2.91 0.06 -4.88
CA VAL A 49 1.56 -0.53 -4.89
C VAL A 49 0.88 -0.49 -6.24
N ARG A 50 -0.02 -1.46 -6.45
CA ARG A 50 -1.05 -1.40 -7.48
C ARG A 50 -2.41 -1.83 -6.94
N MET A 51 -3.48 -1.33 -7.52
CA MET A 51 -4.84 -1.79 -7.25
C MET A 51 -5.22 -2.89 -8.24
N MET A 52 -5.67 -4.05 -7.76
CA MET A 52 -6.18 -5.12 -8.63
C MET A 52 -7.21 -5.97 -7.88
N GLY A 53 -8.38 -6.21 -8.50
CA GLY A 53 -9.42 -7.08 -7.92
C GLY A 53 -9.95 -6.63 -6.56
N GLY A 54 -9.85 -5.33 -6.25
CA GLY A 54 -10.23 -4.77 -4.94
C GLY A 54 -9.17 -4.93 -3.84
N PHE A 55 -7.98 -5.45 -4.16
CA PHE A 55 -6.85 -5.51 -3.23
C PHE A 55 -5.75 -4.56 -3.67
N LEU A 56 -5.00 -4.05 -2.69
CA LEU A 56 -3.80 -3.30 -2.94
C LEU A 56 -2.60 -4.27 -2.86
N PHE A 57 -1.94 -4.51 -3.97
CA PHE A 57 -0.77 -5.38 -4.03
C PHE A 57 0.48 -4.54 -3.75
N CYS A 58 1.10 -4.79 -2.59
CA CYS A 58 2.32 -4.17 -2.11
C CYS A 58 3.54 -4.99 -2.54
N ARG A 59 4.45 -4.39 -3.30
CA ARG A 59 5.72 -4.97 -3.70
C ARG A 59 6.86 -4.36 -2.88
N PRO A 60 7.62 -5.16 -2.12
CA PRO A 60 8.79 -4.67 -1.39
C PRO A 60 9.87 -4.19 -2.35
N LYS A 61 10.70 -3.25 -1.89
CA LYS A 61 11.83 -2.73 -2.69
C LYS A 61 12.78 -3.87 -3.04
N GLY A 62 12.99 -4.10 -4.34
CA GLY A 62 13.82 -5.21 -4.85
C GLY A 62 13.09 -6.55 -4.99
N GLY A 63 11.83 -6.65 -4.58
CA GLY A 63 10.97 -7.81 -4.83
C GLY A 63 10.38 -7.82 -6.24
N GLY A 64 9.97 -8.99 -6.71
CA GLY A 64 9.30 -9.20 -8.00
C GLY A 64 7.79 -9.36 -7.88
N LYS A 65 7.16 -9.77 -8.99
CA LYS A 65 5.71 -10.08 -9.04
C LYS A 65 5.28 -11.18 -8.07
N TYR A 66 6.19 -12.11 -7.74
CA TYR A 66 5.93 -13.23 -6.84
C TYR A 66 6.08 -12.87 -5.35
N ASP A 67 6.53 -11.65 -5.06
CA ASP A 67 6.70 -11.13 -3.70
C ASP A 67 5.58 -10.14 -3.33
N GLU A 68 4.53 -10.04 -4.15
CA GLU A 68 3.42 -9.12 -3.93
C GLU A 68 2.57 -9.57 -2.73
N ILE A 69 2.47 -8.68 -1.74
CA ILE A 69 1.67 -8.84 -0.52
C ILE A 69 0.33 -8.14 -0.75
N ALA A 70 -0.78 -8.83 -0.60
CA ALA A 70 -2.09 -8.23 -0.78
C ALA A 70 -2.61 -7.60 0.52
N VAL A 71 -2.94 -6.32 0.46
CA VAL A 71 -3.60 -5.57 1.53
C VAL A 71 -5.10 -5.52 1.22
N PRO A 72 -5.97 -5.92 2.15
CA PRO A 72 -7.43 -5.90 1.95
C PRO A 72 -8.01 -4.48 2.12
N PRO A 73 -9.20 -4.19 1.56
CA PRO A 73 -9.86 -2.88 1.64
C PRO A 73 -9.99 -2.29 3.04
N ALA A 74 -10.23 -3.14 4.05
CA ALA A 74 -10.37 -2.71 5.45
C ALA A 74 -9.13 -1.99 6.00
N GLU A 75 -7.97 -2.23 5.40
CA GLU A 75 -6.68 -1.71 5.84
C GLU A 75 -6.23 -0.49 5.01
N PHE A 76 -6.97 -0.06 3.98
CA PHE A 76 -6.52 1.00 3.07
C PHE A 76 -6.30 2.34 3.77
N ARG A 77 -7.07 2.64 4.82
CA ARG A 77 -6.91 3.85 5.65
C ARG A 77 -5.55 3.92 6.37
N HIS A 78 -4.82 2.81 6.40
CA HIS A 78 -3.50 2.68 7.01
C HIS A 78 -2.37 2.71 5.96
N VAL A 79 -2.69 3.03 4.71
CA VAL A 79 -1.75 3.18 3.60
C VAL A 79 -1.75 4.63 3.15
N GLN A 80 -0.58 5.24 3.03
CA GLN A 80 -0.43 6.63 2.60
C GLN A 80 0.63 6.74 1.50
N PHE A 81 0.34 7.47 0.42
CA PHE A 81 1.36 7.79 -0.57
C PHE A 81 2.50 8.61 0.01
N LEU A 82 3.72 8.25 -0.37
CA LEU A 82 4.88 9.09 -0.18
C LEU A 82 4.80 10.23 -1.19
N GLN A 83 4.11 11.30 -0.84
CA GLN A 83 4.31 12.57 -1.52
C GLN A 83 5.74 13.04 -1.21
N LEU A 84 6.67 12.75 -2.12
CA LEU A 84 7.96 13.42 -2.14
C LEU A 84 7.68 14.91 -2.33
N LYS A 85 7.59 15.66 -1.23
CA LYS A 85 7.79 17.10 -1.26
C LYS A 85 9.19 17.29 -1.83
N VAL A 86 9.26 17.66 -3.11
CA VAL A 86 10.46 18.27 -3.68
C VAL A 86 10.64 19.55 -2.87
N VAL A 87 11.52 19.50 -1.88
CA VAL A 87 11.96 20.72 -1.21
C VAL A 87 12.97 21.34 -2.17
N PRO A 88 12.68 22.48 -2.81
CA PRO A 88 13.70 23.17 -3.57
C PRO A 88 14.86 23.48 -2.62
N VAL A 89 16.06 23.05 -3.00
CA VAL A 89 17.28 23.44 -2.33
C VAL A 89 17.60 24.82 -2.90
N ASP A 90 17.39 25.87 -2.10
CA ASP A 90 17.85 27.23 -2.37
C ASP A 90 19.39 27.29 -2.25
#